data_AF-A0A0W4ZL55-F1
#
_entry.id   AF-A0A0W4ZL55-F1
#
_cell.length_a   1.000
_cell.length_b   1.000
_cell.length_c   1.000
_cell.angle_alpha   90.00
_cell.angle_beta   90.00
_cell.angle_gamma   90.00
#
_symmetry.space_group_name_H-M   'P 1'
#
loop_
_entity.id
_entity.type
_entity.pdbx_description
1 polymer ?
#
loop_
_entity_poly.entity_id
_entity_poly.type
_entity_poly.pdbx_seq_one_letter_code
_entity_poly.pdbx_strand_id
1 'polypeptide(L)'
;MKENKADDIDEQYYDDSKNFSGENNIYEFSETDNVIFQKKRRKKEKLAQRKALKRDTDGSDVIDAFPRLSAAMQADHVEKRICEVYSNYSSLELDDLRVSEKYFFEVCWTDDLINKGLPAFLEQGLKYDPRYVPSAFGSPHTIIFAMAALRVANITRSLRCYKTKEGDVAKLFAKHIKLKDHISYLSRTRLTIAVGTPGRIFDLVDNEALKVDFLKWIVLDTTYIDVKKRRFWDMPECWKMLIKLITNDPLKAMLKEGKVKIVYY
;
A
#
# COMPACT_ATOMS: atom_id res chain seq x y z
N MET A 1 -29.72 -43.90 10.48
CA MET A 1 -28.51 -43.12 10.79
C MET A 1 -28.32 -42.12 9.68
N LYS A 2 -28.42 -40.83 10.00
CA LYS A 2 -28.65 -39.75 9.05
C LYS A 2 -27.35 -39.30 8.37
N GLU A 3 -27.40 -39.20 7.05
CA GLU A 3 -26.53 -38.40 6.20
C GLU A 3 -26.69 -36.91 6.53
N ASN A 4 -25.61 -36.14 6.52
CA ASN A 4 -25.64 -34.68 6.43
C ASN A 4 -24.80 -34.25 5.24
N LYS A 5 -25.50 -33.87 4.16
CA LYS A 5 -25.02 -32.94 3.13
C LYS A 5 -24.88 -31.56 3.78
N ALA A 6 -23.76 -30.90 3.59
CA ALA A 6 -23.63 -29.46 3.79
C ALA A 6 -23.52 -28.86 2.39
N ASP A 7 -24.63 -28.32 1.93
CA ASP A 7 -24.72 -27.57 0.67
C ASP A 7 -24.05 -26.21 0.81
N ASP A 8 -23.29 -25.87 -0.23
CA ASP A 8 -22.87 -24.51 -0.60
C ASP A 8 -24.08 -23.58 -0.60
N ILE A 9 -23.96 -22.45 0.12
CA ILE A 9 -24.80 -21.28 -0.12
C ILE A 9 -23.90 -20.05 -0.24
N ASP A 10 -23.88 -19.57 -1.48
CA ASP A 10 -23.34 -18.34 -2.03
C ASP A 10 -23.89 -17.11 -1.26
N GLU A 11 -23.04 -16.40 -0.51
CA GLU A 11 -23.43 -15.18 0.21
C GLU A 11 -23.16 -13.96 -0.69
N GLN A 12 -24.10 -13.71 -1.60
CA GLN A 12 -24.18 -12.48 -2.37
C GLN A 12 -24.27 -11.26 -1.43
N TYR A 13 -23.24 -10.42 -1.49
CA TYR A 13 -23.18 -9.11 -0.85
C TYR A 13 -24.16 -8.14 -1.53
N TYR A 14 -25.34 -7.94 -0.94
CA TYR A 14 -26.19 -6.80 -1.22
C TYR A 14 -25.64 -5.55 -0.50
N ASP A 15 -25.09 -4.60 -1.27
CA ASP A 15 -24.78 -3.23 -0.84
C ASP A 15 -26.00 -2.34 -1.12
N ASP A 16 -26.95 -2.33 -0.18
CA ASP A 16 -28.07 -1.39 -0.21
C ASP A 16 -27.68 -0.08 0.46
N SER A 17 -27.03 0.78 -0.33
CA SER A 17 -26.81 2.18 0.02
C SER A 17 -27.26 3.11 -1.10
N LYS A 18 -28.52 3.01 -1.56
CA LYS A 18 -29.16 4.12 -2.28
C LYS A 18 -30.65 4.29 -1.97
N ASN A 19 -30.96 5.56 -1.68
CA ASN A 19 -32.19 6.29 -1.92
C ASN A 19 -33.37 6.04 -0.98
N PHE A 20 -33.38 6.86 0.07
CA PHE A 20 -34.57 7.24 0.81
C PHE A 20 -35.50 8.06 -0.10
N SER A 21 -36.58 7.44 -0.57
CA SER A 21 -37.78 8.14 -1.00
C SER A 21 -38.99 7.23 -0.79
N GLY A 22 -39.70 7.49 0.32
CA GLY A 22 -41.10 7.15 0.63
C GLY A 22 -41.66 5.80 0.17
N GLU A 23 -41.89 4.88 1.11
CA GLU A 23 -43.22 4.56 1.65
C GLU A 23 -43.09 3.53 2.80
N ASN A 24 -43.92 3.71 3.82
CA ASN A 24 -43.80 3.09 5.14
C ASN A 24 -44.03 1.57 5.12
N ASN A 25 -43.00 0.81 5.49
CA ASN A 25 -43.16 -0.51 6.08
C ASN A 25 -42.18 -0.65 7.25
N ILE A 26 -42.67 -0.37 8.46
CA ILE A 26 -41.91 -0.46 9.70
C ILE A 26 -41.83 -1.95 10.06
N TYR A 27 -40.79 -2.64 9.61
CA TYR A 27 -40.37 -3.88 10.26
C TYR A 27 -39.70 -3.48 11.59
N GLU A 28 -40.48 -3.60 12.66
CA GLU A 28 -40.02 -3.31 14.01
C GLU A 28 -38.97 -4.35 14.42
N PHE A 29 -37.71 -3.92 14.45
CA PHE A 29 -36.59 -4.77 14.83
C PHE A 29 -36.72 -5.12 16.32
N SER A 30 -36.84 -6.41 16.64
CA SER A 30 -37.07 -6.82 18.02
C SER A 30 -35.95 -6.31 18.95
N GLU A 31 -36.28 -5.95 20.19
CA GLU A 31 -35.28 -5.54 21.19
C GLU A 31 -34.16 -6.58 21.34
N THR A 32 -34.50 -7.86 21.18
CA THR A 32 -33.57 -8.99 21.18
C THR A 32 -32.54 -8.94 20.05
N ASP A 33 -32.92 -8.55 18.84
CA ASP A 33 -32.00 -8.49 17.69
C ASP A 33 -31.05 -7.29 17.79
N ASN A 34 -31.55 -6.17 18.32
CA ASN A 34 -30.73 -4.99 18.64
C ASN A 34 -29.68 -5.31 19.71
N VAL A 35 -30.05 -6.07 20.75
CA VAL A 35 -29.12 -6.50 21.80
C VAL A 35 -28.06 -7.46 21.25
N ILE A 36 -28.40 -8.37 20.34
CA ILE A 36 -27.45 -9.29 19.71
C ILE A 36 -26.46 -8.54 18.83
N PHE A 37 -26.93 -7.59 18.02
CA PHE A 37 -26.07 -6.77 17.15
C PHE A 37 -25.09 -5.90 17.96
N GLN A 38 -25.56 -5.26 19.04
CA GLN A 38 -24.70 -4.48 19.93
C GLN A 38 -23.67 -5.36 20.67
N LYS A 39 -24.06 -6.57 21.10
CA LYS A 39 -23.12 -7.54 21.72
C LYS A 39 -22.05 -8.00 20.72
N LYS A 40 -22.39 -8.26 19.46
CA LYS A 40 -21.43 -8.61 18.39
C LYS A 40 -20.45 -7.47 18.12
N ARG A 41 -20.92 -6.21 18.03
CA ARG A 41 -20.05 -5.03 17.89
C ARG A 41 -19.11 -4.85 19.07
N ARG A 42 -19.62 -4.89 20.31
CA ARG A 42 -18.79 -4.77 21.53
C ARG A 42 -17.73 -5.88 21.65
N LYS A 43 -18.05 -7.11 21.23
CA LYS A 43 -17.09 -8.23 21.22
C LYS A 43 -15.99 -8.02 20.16
N LYS A 44 -16.34 -7.49 18.97
CA LYS A 44 -15.38 -7.14 17.90
C LYS A 44 -14.48 -5.97 18.30
N GLU A 45 -15.04 -4.95 18.96
CA GLU A 45 -14.30 -3.79 19.48
C GLU A 45 -13.36 -4.19 20.63
N LYS A 46 -13.79 -5.02 21.59
CA LYS A 46 -12.92 -5.55 22.66
C LYS A 46 -11.79 -6.43 22.11
N LEU A 47 -12.05 -7.22 21.07
CA LEU A 47 -11.00 -8.02 20.42
C LEU A 47 -10.00 -7.14 19.67
N ALA A 48 -10.47 -6.08 19.00
CA ALA A 48 -9.62 -5.09 18.35
C ALA A 48 -8.77 -4.31 19.37
N GLN A 49 -9.35 -3.91 20.51
CA GLN A 49 -8.63 -3.25 21.61
C GLN A 49 -7.59 -4.16 22.26
N ARG A 50 -7.90 -5.43 22.53
CA ARG A 50 -6.90 -6.39 23.07
C ARG A 50 -5.77 -6.68 22.07
N LYS A 51 -6.07 -6.72 20.77
CA LYS A 51 -5.06 -6.84 19.71
C LYS A 51 -4.22 -5.56 19.57
N ALA A 52 -4.79 -4.38 19.79
CA ALA A 52 -4.06 -3.11 19.79
C ALA A 52 -3.15 -2.98 21.02
N LEU A 53 -3.65 -3.34 22.21
CA LEU A 53 -2.89 -3.28 23.46
C LEU A 53 -1.68 -4.24 23.47
N LYS A 54 -1.81 -5.43 22.85
CA LYS A 54 -0.69 -6.35 22.62
C LYS A 54 0.35 -5.85 21.61
N ARG A 55 0.00 -4.88 20.75
CA ARG A 55 0.94 -4.31 19.75
C ARG A 55 1.72 -3.13 20.32
N ASP A 56 1.12 -2.35 21.22
CA ASP A 56 1.82 -1.28 21.94
C ASP A 56 2.94 -1.82 22.84
N THR A 57 2.80 -3.04 23.34
CA THR A 57 3.73 -3.64 24.31
C THR A 57 4.92 -4.37 23.71
N ASP A 58 4.92 -4.71 22.41
CA ASP A 58 5.87 -5.69 21.86
C ASP A 58 6.69 -5.22 20.65
N GLY A 59 6.58 -3.96 20.21
CA GLY A 59 7.35 -3.55 19.01
C GLY A 59 7.27 -2.11 18.52
N SER A 60 6.64 -1.18 19.23
CA SER A 60 6.51 0.22 18.78
C SER A 60 7.84 0.88 18.40
N ASP A 61 8.88 0.69 19.23
CA ASP A 61 10.17 1.37 19.06
C ASP A 61 11.02 0.77 17.93
N VAL A 62 11.00 -0.56 17.77
CA VAL A 62 11.68 -1.28 16.67
C VAL A 62 11.07 -0.88 15.32
N ILE A 63 9.77 -0.68 15.34
CA ILE A 63 8.97 -0.35 14.18
C ILE A 63 9.21 1.11 13.71
N ASP A 64 9.35 2.07 14.63
CA ASP A 64 9.70 3.46 14.27
C ASP A 64 11.17 3.59 13.82
N ALA A 65 12.03 2.62 14.17
CA ALA A 65 13.38 2.50 13.67
C ALA A 65 13.49 1.73 12.33
N PHE A 66 12.38 1.23 11.78
CA PHE A 66 12.40 0.35 10.60
C PHE A 66 13.14 0.94 9.39
N PRO A 67 12.97 2.22 9.03
CA PRO A 67 13.72 2.83 7.94
C PRO A 67 15.24 2.89 8.15
N ARG A 68 15.71 2.70 9.39
CA ARG A 68 17.12 2.73 9.79
C ARG A 68 17.75 1.34 9.90
N LEU A 69 16.97 0.28 9.70
CA LEU A 69 17.49 -1.09 9.68
C LEU A 69 18.37 -1.29 8.45
N SER A 70 19.32 -2.22 8.54
CA SER A 70 20.14 -2.61 7.39
C SER A 70 19.29 -3.26 6.29
N ALA A 71 19.79 -3.24 5.06
CA ALA A 71 19.17 -3.86 3.89
C ALA A 71 18.90 -5.35 4.11
N ALA A 72 19.80 -6.06 4.82
CA ALA A 72 19.61 -7.45 5.21
C ALA A 72 18.37 -7.60 6.12
N MET A 73 18.26 -6.80 7.18
CA MET A 73 17.11 -6.84 8.09
C MET A 73 15.80 -6.42 7.41
N GLN A 74 15.88 -5.47 6.47
CA GLN A 74 14.74 -5.06 5.65
C GLN A 74 14.27 -6.19 4.73
N ALA A 75 15.20 -6.90 4.09
CA ALA A 75 14.91 -8.06 3.25
C ALA A 75 14.30 -9.20 4.08
N ASP A 76 14.89 -9.54 5.23
CA ASP A 76 14.39 -10.56 6.15
C ASP A 76 12.95 -10.23 6.60
N HIS A 77 12.67 -8.95 6.87
CA HIS A 77 11.31 -8.54 7.22
C HIS A 77 10.34 -8.76 6.06
N VAL A 78 10.72 -8.44 4.82
CA VAL A 78 9.86 -8.72 3.64
C VAL A 78 9.68 -10.22 3.44
N GLU A 79 10.74 -11.03 3.55
CA GLU A 79 10.66 -12.50 3.47
C GLU A 79 9.69 -13.05 4.52
N LYS A 80 9.77 -12.56 5.76
CA LYS A 80 8.80 -12.94 6.81
C LYS A 80 7.36 -12.61 6.41
N ARG A 81 7.12 -11.44 5.81
CA ARG A 81 5.78 -11.06 5.31
C ARG A 81 5.33 -11.92 4.15
N ILE A 82 6.24 -12.34 3.27
CA ILE A 82 5.94 -13.28 2.18
C ILE A 82 5.43 -14.60 2.77
N CYS A 83 6.15 -15.18 3.74
CA CYS A 83 5.73 -16.41 4.40
C CYS A 83 4.39 -16.28 5.13
N GLU A 84 4.13 -15.13 5.76
CA GLU A 84 2.84 -14.86 6.44
C GLU A 84 1.68 -14.72 5.45
N VAL A 85 1.88 -14.05 4.31
CA VAL A 85 0.84 -13.82 3.30
C VAL A 85 0.59 -15.07 2.44
N TYR A 86 1.64 -15.81 2.14
CA TYR A 86 1.63 -17.00 1.28
C TYR A 86 1.89 -18.28 2.10
N SER A 87 1.26 -18.40 3.27
CA SER A 87 1.43 -19.54 4.18
C SER A 87 1.08 -20.90 3.58
N ASN A 88 0.32 -20.90 2.48
CA ASN A 88 -0.14 -22.10 1.80
C ASN A 88 0.76 -22.49 0.62
N TYR A 89 1.83 -21.73 0.35
CA TYR A 89 2.75 -21.99 -0.74
C TYR A 89 3.77 -23.04 -0.31
N SER A 90 4.20 -23.86 -1.26
CA SER A 90 5.30 -24.81 -1.09
C SER A 90 6.64 -24.08 -0.93
N SER A 91 7.65 -24.78 -0.40
CA SER A 91 9.00 -24.22 -0.27
C SER A 91 9.58 -23.74 -1.60
N LEU A 92 9.29 -24.45 -2.70
CA LEU A 92 9.74 -24.06 -4.05
C LEU A 92 9.05 -22.78 -4.53
N GLU A 93 7.75 -22.63 -4.29
CA GLU A 93 7.01 -21.41 -4.67
C GLU A 93 7.45 -20.20 -3.81
N LEU A 94 7.81 -20.42 -2.55
CA LEU A 94 8.35 -19.36 -1.69
C LEU A 94 9.75 -18.91 -2.14
N ASP A 95 10.58 -19.83 -2.61
CA ASP A 95 11.90 -19.51 -3.17
C ASP A 95 11.80 -18.61 -4.41
N ASP A 96 10.76 -18.78 -5.24
CA ASP A 96 10.50 -17.91 -6.39
C ASP A 96 10.13 -16.48 -6.00
N LEU A 97 9.58 -16.28 -4.80
CA LEU A 97 9.20 -14.98 -4.27
C LEU A 97 10.33 -14.29 -3.48
N ARG A 98 11.47 -14.96 -3.31
CA ARG A 98 12.56 -14.49 -2.45
C ARG A 98 13.11 -13.13 -2.86
N VAL A 99 13.40 -12.30 -1.86
CA VAL A 99 13.83 -10.91 -2.04
C VAL A 99 15.25 -10.77 -1.52
N SER A 100 16.17 -10.29 -2.36
CA SER A 100 17.57 -10.08 -1.95
C SER A 100 17.74 -8.76 -1.20
N GLU A 101 18.65 -8.72 -0.22
CA GLU A 101 19.13 -7.48 0.42
C GLU A 101 19.55 -6.41 -0.60
N LYS A 102 20.08 -6.85 -1.75
CA LYS A 102 20.53 -5.95 -2.83
C LYS A 102 19.39 -5.12 -3.42
N TYR A 103 18.13 -5.52 -3.24
CA TYR A 103 16.99 -4.77 -3.75
C TYR A 103 16.71 -3.53 -2.92
N PHE A 104 17.22 -3.48 -1.69
CA PHE A 104 17.01 -2.38 -0.76
C PHE A 104 18.16 -1.39 -0.82
N PHE A 105 17.85 -0.13 -0.57
CA PHE A 105 18.82 0.94 -0.43
C PHE A 105 18.77 1.50 0.98
N GLU A 106 19.89 1.43 1.67
CA GLU A 106 20.06 1.98 3.01
C GLU A 106 20.25 3.48 2.94
N VAL A 107 19.35 4.22 3.58
CA VAL A 107 19.46 5.67 3.66
C VAL A 107 20.32 6.03 4.87
N CYS A 108 21.29 6.91 4.65
CA CYS A 108 22.03 7.53 5.74
C CYS A 108 21.15 8.60 6.40
N TRP A 109 20.43 8.21 7.45
CA TRP A 109 19.54 9.11 8.18
C TRP A 109 20.34 10.09 9.04
N THR A 110 20.02 11.38 8.91
CA THR A 110 20.52 12.45 9.76
C THR A 110 19.36 13.14 10.49
N ASP A 111 19.64 13.82 11.61
CA ASP A 111 18.61 14.58 12.34
C ASP A 111 17.92 15.63 11.47
N ASP A 112 18.68 16.23 10.56
CA ASP A 112 18.17 17.18 9.59
C ASP A 112 17.16 16.53 8.62
N LEU A 113 17.44 15.30 8.16
CA LEU A 113 16.58 14.57 7.22
C LEU A 113 15.24 14.17 7.86
N ILE A 114 15.26 13.78 9.13
CA ILE A 114 14.07 13.38 9.90
C ILE A 114 13.11 14.56 10.02
N ASN A 115 13.63 15.74 10.35
CA ASN A 115 12.83 16.91 10.68
C ASN A 115 12.28 17.64 9.45
N LYS A 116 12.91 17.49 8.27
CA LYS A 116 12.54 18.21 7.04
C LYS A 116 11.48 17.50 6.18
N GLY A 117 11.10 16.28 6.52
CA GLY A 117 10.03 15.55 5.87
C GLY A 117 10.36 15.03 4.46
N LEU A 118 9.33 14.59 3.73
CA LEU A 118 9.49 13.79 2.51
C LEU A 118 10.21 14.50 1.35
N PRO A 119 9.99 15.81 1.04
CA PRO A 119 10.74 16.47 -0.02
C PRO A 119 12.25 16.44 0.20
N ALA A 120 12.69 16.80 1.42
CA ALA A 120 14.10 16.78 1.78
C ALA A 120 14.66 15.35 1.80
N PHE A 121 13.88 14.36 2.24
CA PHE A 121 14.25 12.95 2.13
C PHE A 121 14.56 12.54 0.69
N LEU A 122 13.70 12.90 -0.27
CA LEU A 122 13.91 12.57 -1.67
C LEU A 122 15.17 13.26 -2.22
N GLU A 123 15.35 14.56 -1.99
CA GLU A 123 16.49 15.33 -2.52
C GLU A 123 17.82 14.97 -1.85
N GLN A 124 17.85 14.87 -0.53
CA GLN A 124 19.10 14.68 0.21
C GLN A 124 19.42 13.21 0.43
N GLY A 125 18.42 12.39 0.76
CA GLY A 125 18.56 10.96 1.03
C GLY A 125 18.71 10.14 -0.25
N LEU A 126 17.89 10.43 -1.28
CA LEU A 126 17.88 9.66 -2.54
C LEU A 126 18.55 10.38 -3.71
N LYS A 127 19.07 11.60 -3.50
CA LYS A 127 19.66 12.45 -4.54
C LYS A 127 18.70 12.63 -5.73
N TYR A 128 17.40 12.72 -5.44
CA TYR A 128 16.37 12.98 -6.44
C TYR A 128 16.57 14.38 -7.03
N ASP A 129 16.54 14.50 -8.35
CA ASP A 129 16.54 15.78 -9.04
C ASP A 129 15.09 16.23 -9.29
N PRO A 130 14.61 17.31 -8.64
CA PRO A 130 13.27 17.85 -8.84
C PRO A 130 12.96 18.28 -10.28
N ARG A 131 13.99 18.52 -11.10
CA ARG A 131 13.86 19.00 -12.48
C ARG A 131 13.74 17.85 -13.48
N TYR A 132 14.07 16.64 -13.06
CA TYR A 132 14.03 15.48 -13.94
C TYR A 132 12.59 15.07 -14.24
N VAL A 133 12.24 15.06 -15.53
CA VAL A 133 10.96 14.57 -16.03
C VAL A 133 11.22 13.57 -17.16
N PRO A 134 10.95 12.27 -16.97
CA PRO A 134 10.98 11.28 -18.05
C PRO A 134 10.21 11.75 -19.29
N SER A 135 10.75 11.51 -20.49
CA SER A 135 10.12 11.92 -21.75
C SER A 135 8.85 11.12 -22.06
N ALA A 136 8.76 9.89 -21.57
CA ALA A 136 7.62 9.00 -21.80
C ALA A 136 6.42 9.31 -20.89
N PHE A 137 5.21 9.21 -21.46
CA PHE A 137 3.96 9.30 -20.70
C PHE A 137 3.80 8.13 -19.73
N GLY A 138 3.13 8.38 -18.61
CA GLY A 138 2.83 7.35 -17.60
C GLY A 138 4.07 6.72 -16.97
N SER A 139 5.25 7.31 -17.11
CA SER A 139 6.54 6.73 -16.72
C SER A 139 7.20 7.59 -15.64
N PRO A 140 6.92 7.38 -14.34
CA PRO A 140 7.53 8.16 -13.27
C PRO A 140 8.98 7.73 -13.00
N HIS A 141 9.79 8.64 -12.47
CA HIS A 141 11.11 8.30 -11.93
C HIS A 141 11.03 7.62 -10.55
N THR A 142 10.03 8.01 -9.75
CA THR A 142 9.85 7.53 -8.38
C THR A 142 8.39 7.14 -8.16
N ILE A 143 8.17 5.97 -7.57
CA ILE A 143 6.86 5.54 -7.07
C ILE A 143 6.89 5.54 -5.54
N ILE A 144 5.89 6.17 -4.92
CA ILE A 144 5.71 6.17 -3.46
C ILE A 144 4.44 5.41 -3.12
N PHE A 145 4.60 4.31 -2.39
CA PHE A 145 3.50 3.51 -1.88
C PHE A 145 3.05 4.03 -0.52
N ALA A 146 1.74 4.26 -0.38
CA ALA A 146 1.14 4.59 0.90
C ALA A 146 -0.09 3.70 1.17
N MET A 147 -0.35 3.44 2.45
CA MET A 147 -1.37 2.46 2.86
C MET A 147 -2.82 2.90 2.60
N ALA A 148 -3.09 4.19 2.38
CA ALA A 148 -4.45 4.71 2.28
C ALA A 148 -4.59 5.91 1.34
N ALA A 149 -5.77 6.04 0.72
CA ALA A 149 -6.09 7.13 -0.21
C ALA A 149 -5.90 8.54 0.39
N LEU A 150 -6.27 8.73 1.66
CA LEU A 150 -6.07 10.01 2.36
C LEU A 150 -4.58 10.33 2.50
N ARG A 151 -3.77 9.32 2.85
CA ARG A 151 -2.31 9.49 2.97
C ARG A 151 -1.67 9.76 1.61
N VAL A 152 -2.08 9.05 0.56
CA VAL A 152 -1.68 9.34 -0.84
C VAL A 152 -1.96 10.80 -1.20
N ALA A 153 -3.16 11.32 -0.89
CA ALA A 153 -3.52 12.71 -1.17
C ALA A 153 -2.67 13.71 -0.37
N ASN A 154 -2.32 13.40 0.88
CA ASN A 154 -1.47 14.24 1.73
C ASN A 154 -0.04 14.28 1.20
N ILE A 155 0.54 13.14 0.86
CA ILE A 155 1.88 13.05 0.26
C ILE A 155 1.92 13.79 -1.09
N THR A 156 0.92 13.57 -1.95
CA THR A 156 0.84 14.29 -3.23
C THR A 156 0.82 15.80 -3.02
N ARG A 157 0.13 16.29 -1.97
CA ARG A 157 0.08 17.72 -1.66
C ARG A 157 1.43 18.25 -1.19
N SER A 158 2.16 17.52 -0.35
CA SER A 158 3.50 17.95 0.10
C SER A 158 4.54 17.92 -1.01
N LEU A 159 4.32 17.11 -2.05
CA LEU A 159 5.20 17.00 -3.22
C LEU A 159 4.80 17.91 -4.39
N ARG A 160 3.84 18.83 -4.20
CA ARG A 160 3.36 19.72 -5.27
C ARG A 160 4.48 20.59 -5.87
N CYS A 161 5.53 20.88 -5.12
CA CYS A 161 6.73 21.57 -5.62
C CYS A 161 7.43 20.83 -6.77
N TYR A 162 7.22 19.53 -6.93
CA TYR A 162 7.78 18.70 -8.01
C TYR A 162 6.87 18.59 -9.23
N LYS A 163 5.72 19.28 -9.22
CA LYS A 163 4.93 19.47 -10.42
C LYS A 163 5.59 20.55 -11.28
N THR A 164 5.88 20.23 -12.53
CA THR A 164 6.45 21.15 -13.51
C THR A 164 5.44 21.44 -14.62
N LYS A 165 5.83 22.24 -15.62
CA LYS A 165 5.03 22.44 -16.83
C LYS A 165 4.91 21.16 -17.67
N GLU A 166 5.91 20.30 -17.60
CA GLU A 166 6.03 19.11 -18.42
C GLU A 166 5.64 17.83 -17.69
N GLY A 167 5.76 17.80 -16.36
CA GLY A 167 5.57 16.61 -15.56
C GLY A 167 4.67 16.84 -14.34
N ASP A 168 3.81 15.89 -14.04
CA ASP A 168 2.90 15.95 -12.90
C ASP A 168 3.32 15.02 -11.76
N VAL A 169 2.81 15.30 -10.56
CA VAL A 169 2.86 14.38 -9.43
C VAL A 169 1.54 13.62 -9.37
N ALA A 170 1.56 12.35 -9.80
CA ALA A 170 0.36 11.54 -9.92
C ALA A 170 -0.17 11.06 -8.56
N LYS A 171 -1.50 10.97 -8.48
CA LYS A 171 -2.24 10.53 -7.30
C LYS A 171 -3.09 9.32 -7.66
N LEU A 172 -2.66 8.13 -7.25
CA LEU A 172 -3.14 6.85 -7.78
C LEU A 172 -3.80 5.97 -6.69
N PHE A 173 -5.10 6.16 -6.46
CA PHE A 173 -5.93 5.31 -5.57
C PHE A 173 -7.35 5.08 -6.09
N ALA A 174 -8.08 4.12 -5.53
CA ALA A 174 -9.36 3.64 -6.09
C ALA A 174 -10.66 4.29 -5.62
N LYS A 175 -10.68 4.98 -4.48
CA LYS A 175 -11.91 5.41 -3.79
C LYS A 175 -12.86 6.29 -4.62
N HIS A 176 -12.33 7.18 -5.47
CA HIS A 176 -13.15 8.17 -6.19
C HIS A 176 -12.72 8.40 -7.65
N ILE A 177 -11.82 7.56 -8.18
CA ILE A 177 -11.32 7.69 -9.54
C ILE A 177 -11.30 6.31 -10.17
N LYS A 178 -11.98 6.15 -11.32
CA LYS A 178 -12.07 4.85 -11.99
C LYS A 178 -10.70 4.48 -12.56
N LEU A 179 -10.47 3.17 -12.74
CA LEU A 179 -9.22 2.69 -13.34
C LEU A 179 -9.02 3.29 -14.75
N LYS A 180 -10.08 3.28 -15.58
CA LYS A 180 -10.06 3.86 -16.94
C LYS A 180 -9.67 5.35 -16.97
N ASP A 181 -10.08 6.11 -15.96
CA ASP A 181 -9.74 7.53 -15.87
C ASP A 181 -8.24 7.71 -15.57
N HIS A 182 -7.66 6.87 -14.72
CA HIS A 182 -6.21 6.84 -14.51
C HIS A 182 -5.46 6.40 -15.75
N ILE A 183 -5.91 5.35 -16.44
CA ILE A 183 -5.28 4.89 -17.69
C ILE A 183 -5.25 6.04 -18.71
N SER A 184 -6.40 6.69 -18.91
CA SER A 184 -6.52 7.86 -19.78
C SER A 184 -5.59 8.98 -19.34
N TYR A 185 -5.55 9.32 -18.04
CA TYR A 185 -4.65 10.34 -17.50
C TYR A 185 -3.18 10.01 -17.76
N LEU A 186 -2.74 8.78 -17.48
CA LEU A 186 -1.35 8.37 -17.65
C LEU A 186 -0.92 8.35 -19.12
N SER A 187 -1.83 8.03 -20.04
CA SER A 187 -1.53 8.00 -21.49
C SER A 187 -1.13 9.37 -22.08
N ARG A 188 -1.50 10.47 -21.42
CA ARG A 188 -1.26 11.85 -21.89
C ARG A 188 -0.41 12.71 -20.95
N THR A 189 0.07 12.13 -19.85
CA THR A 189 0.74 12.89 -18.78
C THR A 189 2.10 12.28 -18.50
N ARG A 190 3.15 13.09 -18.59
CA ARG A 190 4.50 12.70 -18.11
C ARG A 190 4.52 12.89 -16.60
N LEU A 191 5.23 12.03 -15.89
CA LEU A 191 5.20 12.02 -14.43
C LEU A 191 6.59 12.28 -13.87
N THR A 192 6.69 13.15 -12.88
CA THR A 192 7.89 13.26 -12.05
C THR A 192 7.88 12.14 -11.01
N ILE A 193 6.81 12.13 -10.20
CA ILE A 193 6.58 11.16 -9.13
C ILE A 193 5.16 10.61 -9.22
N ALA A 194 4.99 9.32 -8.97
CA ALA A 194 3.68 8.72 -8.76
C ALA A 194 3.49 8.31 -7.31
N VAL A 195 2.40 8.75 -6.68
CA VAL A 195 2.05 8.39 -5.31
C VAL A 195 0.77 7.57 -5.35
N GLY A 196 0.76 6.37 -4.76
CA GLY A 196 -0.40 5.50 -4.88
C GLY A 196 -0.54 4.43 -3.80
N THR A 197 -1.73 3.83 -3.78
CA THR A 197 -1.97 2.62 -2.99
C THR A 197 -1.48 1.39 -3.74
N PRO A 198 -0.90 0.37 -3.08
CA PRO A 198 -0.38 -0.83 -3.75
C PRO A 198 -1.32 -1.46 -4.77
N GLY A 199 -2.60 -1.67 -4.43
CA GLY A 199 -3.58 -2.27 -5.34
C GLY A 199 -3.78 -1.45 -6.63
N ARG A 200 -3.96 -0.12 -6.54
CA ARG A 200 -4.14 0.71 -7.73
C ARG A 200 -2.86 0.80 -8.58
N ILE A 201 -1.69 0.81 -7.97
CA ILE A 201 -0.42 0.77 -8.72
C ILE A 201 -0.31 -0.57 -9.45
N PHE A 202 -0.62 -1.69 -8.78
CA PHE A 202 -0.65 -3.01 -9.38
C PHE A 202 -1.56 -3.02 -10.63
N ASP A 203 -2.82 -2.60 -10.48
CA ASP A 203 -3.78 -2.57 -11.60
C ASP A 203 -3.26 -1.74 -12.79
N LEU A 204 -2.56 -0.63 -12.52
CA LEU A 204 -2.08 0.28 -13.57
C LEU A 204 -0.82 -0.24 -14.27
N VAL A 205 0.06 -0.94 -13.56
CA VAL A 205 1.22 -1.63 -14.15
C VAL A 205 0.74 -2.82 -14.99
N ASP A 206 -0.21 -3.60 -14.47
CA ASP A 206 -0.81 -4.76 -15.13
C ASP A 206 -1.55 -4.37 -16.43
N ASN A 207 -2.14 -3.18 -16.47
CA ASN A 207 -2.75 -2.60 -17.68
C ASN A 207 -1.76 -1.82 -18.57
N GLU A 208 -0.45 -1.91 -18.31
CA GLU A 208 0.62 -1.20 -19.03
C GLU A 208 0.47 0.34 -19.10
N ALA A 209 -0.40 0.90 -18.25
CA ALA A 209 -0.69 2.33 -18.23
C ALA A 209 0.32 3.09 -17.37
N LEU A 210 0.75 2.50 -16.26
CA LEU A 210 1.88 2.97 -15.47
C LEU A 210 3.11 2.17 -15.87
N LYS A 211 3.97 2.78 -16.66
CA LYS A 211 5.19 2.18 -17.15
C LYS A 211 6.32 2.37 -16.14
N VAL A 212 7.24 1.42 -16.10
CA VAL A 212 8.34 1.42 -15.13
C VAL A 212 9.71 1.61 -15.78
N ASP A 213 9.76 1.91 -17.09
CA ASP A 213 11.02 1.99 -17.87
C ASP A 213 12.03 3.00 -17.29
N PHE A 214 11.53 4.08 -16.67
CA PHE A 214 12.33 5.16 -16.07
C PHE A 214 12.35 5.11 -14.54
N LEU A 215 11.77 4.07 -13.94
CA LEU A 215 11.70 3.94 -12.49
C LEU A 215 13.09 3.70 -11.92
N LYS A 216 13.43 4.44 -10.86
CA LYS A 216 14.66 4.28 -10.08
C LYS A 216 14.36 3.92 -8.62
N TRP A 217 13.31 4.52 -8.06
CA TRP A 217 13.00 4.39 -6.64
C TRP A 217 11.57 3.91 -6.40
N ILE A 218 11.47 2.87 -5.57
CA ILE A 218 10.24 2.47 -4.89
C ILE A 218 10.37 2.92 -3.43
N VAL A 219 9.57 3.90 -3.02
CA VAL A 219 9.55 4.41 -1.64
C VAL A 219 8.33 3.85 -0.91
N LEU A 220 8.54 3.22 0.24
CA LEU A 220 7.49 2.69 1.11
C LEU A 220 7.24 3.67 2.25
N ASP A 221 6.08 4.31 2.27
CA ASP A 221 5.67 5.22 3.36
C ASP A 221 5.31 4.43 4.61
N THR A 222 6.22 4.44 5.57
CA THR A 222 6.11 3.76 6.86
C THR A 222 5.82 4.69 8.03
N THR A 223 5.97 6.00 7.84
CA THR A 223 5.77 6.99 8.91
C THR A 223 4.31 7.19 9.30
N TYR A 224 3.35 6.65 8.54
CA TYR A 224 1.93 6.92 8.74
C TYR A 224 1.25 5.88 9.63
N ILE A 225 0.58 6.36 10.68
CA ILE A 225 -0.31 5.59 11.54
C ILE A 225 -1.75 6.05 11.27
N ASP A 226 -2.62 5.12 10.89
CA ASP A 226 -4.03 5.42 10.66
C ASP A 226 -4.83 5.58 11.96
N VAL A 227 -6.11 5.98 11.84
CA VAL A 227 -7.02 6.15 12.98
C VAL A 227 -7.27 4.87 13.78
N LYS A 228 -6.94 3.70 13.23
CA LYS A 228 -7.02 2.39 13.89
C LYS A 228 -5.68 1.93 14.45
N LYS A 229 -4.70 2.83 14.54
CA LYS A 229 -3.33 2.53 14.99
C LYS A 229 -2.65 1.45 14.15
N ARG A 230 -3.01 1.37 12.86
CA ARG A 230 -2.37 0.50 11.88
C ARG A 230 -1.36 1.32 11.10
N ARG A 231 -0.23 0.70 10.83
CA ARG A 231 0.82 1.21 9.95
C ARG A 231 0.83 0.43 8.64
N PHE A 232 1.73 0.80 7.73
CA PHE A 232 1.84 0.14 6.43
C PHE A 232 1.94 -1.39 6.56
N TRP A 233 2.70 -1.88 7.55
CA TRP A 233 2.88 -3.32 7.73
C TRP A 233 1.72 -4.07 8.37
N ASP A 234 0.78 -3.37 9.01
CA ASP A 234 -0.35 -3.99 9.69
C ASP A 234 -1.49 -4.36 8.74
N MET A 235 -1.32 -4.10 7.43
CA MET A 235 -2.32 -4.31 6.39
C MET A 235 -1.90 -5.43 5.44
N PRO A 236 -2.38 -6.67 5.64
CA PRO A 236 -2.07 -7.80 4.76
C PRO A 236 -2.37 -7.51 3.29
N GLU A 237 -3.48 -6.81 3.00
CA GLU A 237 -3.84 -6.43 1.63
C GLU A 237 -2.81 -5.52 0.97
N CYS A 238 -2.22 -4.60 1.73
CA CYS A 238 -1.16 -3.72 1.21
C CYS A 238 0.10 -4.51 0.90
N TRP A 239 0.51 -5.41 1.80
CA TRP A 239 1.66 -6.30 1.57
C TRP A 239 1.43 -7.26 0.42
N LYS A 240 0.26 -7.90 0.34
CA LYS A 240 -0.04 -8.86 -0.72
C LYS A 240 0.14 -8.24 -2.10
N MET A 241 -0.40 -7.03 -2.29
CA MET A 241 -0.25 -6.29 -3.55
C MET A 241 1.18 -5.78 -3.77
N LEU A 242 1.87 -5.30 -2.73
CA LEU A 242 3.26 -4.86 -2.84
C LEU A 242 4.20 -6.02 -3.19
N ILE A 243 4.06 -7.16 -2.51
CA ILE A 243 4.83 -8.38 -2.78
C ILE A 243 4.58 -8.79 -4.23
N LYS A 244 3.31 -8.90 -4.64
CA LYS A 244 2.96 -9.24 -6.01
C LYS A 244 3.59 -8.29 -7.04
N LEU A 245 3.72 -7.00 -6.73
CA LEU A 245 4.42 -6.03 -7.58
C LEU A 245 5.92 -6.31 -7.67
N ILE A 246 6.62 -6.53 -6.55
CA ILE A 246 8.09 -6.66 -6.54
C ILE A 246 8.59 -8.06 -6.89
N THR A 247 7.74 -9.09 -6.79
CA THR A 247 8.09 -10.48 -7.11
C THR A 247 7.69 -10.93 -8.51
N ASN A 248 7.01 -10.08 -9.28
CA ASN A 248 6.65 -10.32 -10.68
C ASN A 248 7.31 -9.29 -11.61
N ASP A 249 7.43 -9.66 -12.87
CA ASP A 249 7.90 -8.75 -13.91
C ASP A 249 6.84 -7.68 -14.22
N PRO A 250 7.27 -6.48 -14.64
CA PRO A 250 8.65 -6.08 -14.97
C PRO A 250 9.54 -5.70 -13.77
N LEU A 251 8.97 -5.45 -12.58
CA LEU A 251 9.74 -4.90 -11.45
C LEU A 251 10.76 -5.90 -10.89
N LYS A 252 10.43 -7.19 -10.84
CA LYS A 252 11.37 -8.23 -10.37
C LYS A 252 12.67 -8.20 -11.17
N ALA A 253 12.59 -8.18 -12.50
CA ALA A 253 13.77 -8.06 -13.36
C ALA A 253 14.57 -6.77 -13.08
N MET A 254 13.91 -5.62 -12.96
CA MET A 254 14.59 -4.35 -12.69
C MET A 254 15.28 -4.30 -11.33
N LEU A 255 14.69 -4.93 -10.31
CA LEU A 255 15.29 -5.08 -8.97
C LEU A 255 16.49 -6.01 -9.01
N LYS A 256 16.39 -7.15 -9.72
CA LYS A 256 17.49 -8.09 -9.95
C LYS A 256 18.68 -7.43 -10.64
N GLU A 257 18.43 -6.62 -11.66
CA GLU A 257 19.46 -5.85 -12.38
C GLU A 257 20.00 -4.66 -11.57
N GLY A 258 19.33 -4.29 -10.47
CA GLY A 258 19.70 -3.16 -9.63
C GLY A 258 19.38 -1.78 -10.24
N LYS A 259 18.59 -1.74 -11.31
CA LYS A 259 18.09 -0.49 -11.93
C LYS A 259 17.10 0.24 -11.02
N VAL A 260 16.30 -0.52 -10.28
CA VAL A 260 15.36 -0.02 -9.26
C VAL A 260 15.84 -0.44 -7.89
N LYS A 261 15.61 0.41 -6.88
CA LYS A 261 15.80 0.08 -5.46
C LYS A 261 14.55 0.39 -4.65
N ILE A 262 14.32 -0.41 -3.62
CA ILE A 262 13.29 -0.22 -2.60
C ILE A 262 13.90 0.54 -1.43
N VAL A 263 13.17 1.52 -0.92
CA VAL A 263 13.56 2.36 0.20
C VAL A 263 12.39 2.50 1.16
N TYR A 264 12.67 2.40 2.46
CA TYR A 264 11.71 2.73 3.51
C TYR A 264 11.82 4.21 3.88
N TYR A 265 10.67 4.88 3.96
CA TYR A 265 10.54 6.25 4.44
C TYR A 265 9.74 6.30 5.74
#